data_AF-A0A938MRH5-F1
#
_entry.id   AF-A0A938MRH5-F1
#
_cell.length_a   1.000
_cell.length_b   1.000
_cell.length_c   1.000
_cell.angle_alpha   90.00
_cell.angle_beta   90.00
_cell.angle_gamma   90.00
#
_symmetry.space_group_name_H-M   'P 1'
#
loop_
_entity.id
_entity.type
_entity.pdbx_description
1 polymer ?
#
loop_
_entity_poly.entity_id
_entity_poly.type
_entity_poly.pdbx_seq_one_letter_code
_entity_poly.pdbx_strand_id
1 'polypeptide(L)'
;MASDNNLGDLGPREGDPVYVHWGWYYSLPGLAMWIVLAVLLVVPKHNRTFHAWLILVLPLSVSALALLTRPLFSVRTVELDGVEVFACAFAGAWAGVWLLGPWLSHGGRVRVSALTLVAMFAFGVVGYVGYFGFWVSDELLLPLFLSWTVCSVALVAAMALIGWSCRKICGLPQLLLWPVVWLPLVCLSCVGIGLAIVFVIEQDTDVLSEPSRVLIPLAAISTSLACGLYVFNLPVMLLSALNPCYEQRFRSRYCPSAESQRTPAVPPPVVQNHTDNPFGF
;
A
#
# COMPACT_ATOMS: atom_id res chain seq x y z
N MET A 1 -12.56 30.33 0.08
CA MET A 1 -12.12 29.91 1.42
C MET A 1 -11.41 31.09 2.04
N ALA A 2 -12.01 31.73 3.04
CA ALA A 2 -11.35 32.79 3.80
C ALA A 2 -10.50 32.11 4.87
N SER A 3 -9.19 32.34 4.85
CA SER A 3 -8.31 31.90 5.94
C SER A 3 -8.38 32.97 7.04
N ASP A 4 -9.06 32.66 8.14
CA ASP A 4 -9.09 33.49 9.36
C ASP A 4 -7.76 33.37 10.15
N ASN A 5 -6.64 33.60 9.48
CA ASN A 5 -5.41 34.00 10.18
C ASN A 5 -5.57 35.50 10.49
N ASN A 6 -6.44 35.78 11.46
CA ASN A 6 -6.66 37.12 11.97
C ASN A 6 -5.35 37.58 12.63
N LEU A 7 -4.55 38.37 11.91
CA LEU A 7 -3.24 38.91 12.31
C LEU A 7 -3.32 39.89 13.51
N GLY A 8 -4.39 39.83 14.30
CA GLY A 8 -4.72 40.80 15.34
C GLY A 8 -4.88 42.21 14.77
N ASP A 9 -4.75 43.22 15.64
CA ASP A 9 -4.85 44.64 15.31
C ASP A 9 -3.75 45.17 14.36
N LEU A 10 -2.83 44.31 13.91
CA LEU A 10 -1.76 44.63 12.98
C LEU A 10 -2.09 44.25 11.52
N GLY A 11 -3.18 43.51 11.28
CA GLY A 11 -3.67 43.24 9.93
C GLY A 11 -4.45 44.43 9.38
N PRO A 12 -4.27 44.84 8.10
CA PRO A 12 -5.05 45.92 7.51
C PRO A 12 -6.54 45.58 7.61
N ARG A 13 -7.30 46.39 8.38
CA ARG A 13 -8.73 46.19 8.66
C ARG A 13 -9.62 46.32 7.42
N GLU A 14 -9.09 46.92 6.35
CA GLU A 14 -9.76 47.14 5.07
C GLU A 14 -8.72 46.89 3.96
N GLY A 15 -8.56 45.63 3.56
CA GLY A 15 -7.80 45.25 2.38
C GLY A 15 -8.75 44.72 1.32
N ASP A 16 -8.56 45.13 0.06
CA ASP A 16 -9.29 44.55 -1.06
C ASP A 16 -9.16 43.01 -1.04
N PRO A 17 -10.24 42.27 -1.36
CA PRO A 17 -10.21 40.81 -1.34
C PRO A 17 -9.07 40.31 -2.23
N VAL A 18 -8.07 39.68 -1.61
CA VAL A 18 -6.98 39.05 -2.34
C VAL A 18 -7.54 37.81 -3.02
N TYR A 19 -7.79 37.91 -4.32
CA TYR A 19 -8.15 36.76 -5.14
C TYR A 19 -6.96 35.82 -5.25
N VAL A 20 -6.91 34.81 -4.38
CA VAL A 20 -5.94 33.72 -4.51
C VAL A 20 -6.32 32.91 -5.75
N HIS A 21 -5.53 33.06 -6.83
CA HIS A 21 -5.66 32.22 -8.01
C HIS A 21 -5.24 30.79 -7.67
N TRP A 22 -6.22 29.96 -7.34
CA TRP A 22 -5.99 28.54 -7.13
C TRP A 22 -5.82 27.84 -8.47
N GLY A 23 -4.58 27.70 -8.91
CA GLY A 23 -4.24 26.92 -10.10
C GLY A 23 -4.63 25.45 -9.91
N TRP A 24 -5.33 24.87 -10.89
CA TRP A 24 -5.61 23.42 -10.92
C TRP A 24 -4.32 22.58 -10.83
N TYR A 25 -3.18 23.16 -11.22
CA TYR A 25 -1.88 22.52 -11.16
C TYR A 25 -1.40 22.21 -9.73
N TYR A 26 -1.92 22.90 -8.70
CA TYR A 26 -1.62 22.58 -7.29
C TYR A 26 -2.17 21.21 -6.87
N SER A 27 -3.05 20.60 -7.68
CA SER A 27 -3.54 19.23 -7.49
C SER A 27 -2.80 18.19 -8.35
N LEU A 28 -1.86 18.61 -9.23
CA LEU A 28 -0.95 17.70 -9.95
C LEU A 28 -0.13 16.76 -9.07
N PRO A 29 0.31 17.16 -7.86
CA PRO A 29 1.06 16.29 -6.96
C PRO A 29 0.42 14.91 -6.74
N GLY A 30 -0.90 14.86 -6.59
CA GLY A 30 -1.66 13.61 -6.47
C GLY A 30 -1.82 12.86 -7.80
N LEU A 31 -1.82 13.57 -8.95
CA LEU A 31 -2.03 12.98 -10.27
C LEU A 31 -0.91 12.03 -10.67
N ALA A 32 0.33 12.24 -10.22
CA ALA A 32 1.45 11.38 -10.56
C ALA A 32 1.15 9.90 -10.24
N MET A 33 0.64 9.63 -9.04
CA MET A 33 0.27 8.27 -8.64
C MET A 33 -0.89 7.71 -9.48
N TRP A 34 -1.91 8.51 -9.75
CA TRP A 34 -3.03 8.11 -10.60
C TRP A 34 -2.59 7.80 -12.03
N ILE A 35 -1.65 8.57 -12.59
CA ILE A 35 -1.06 8.32 -13.90
C ILE A 35 -0.32 6.98 -13.88
N VAL A 36 0.49 6.69 -12.86
CA VAL A 36 1.19 5.40 -12.75
C VAL A 36 0.18 4.24 -12.67
N LEU A 37 -0.87 4.36 -11.87
CA LEU A 37 -1.92 3.35 -11.79
C LEU A 37 -2.65 3.17 -13.12
N ALA A 38 -2.98 4.26 -13.82
CA ALA A 38 -3.60 4.22 -15.15
C ALA A 38 -2.70 3.52 -16.17
N VAL A 39 -1.39 3.83 -16.16
CA VAL A 39 -0.39 3.17 -17.00
C VAL A 39 -0.35 1.66 -16.71
N LEU A 40 -0.35 1.26 -15.44
CA LEU A 40 -0.34 -0.15 -15.04
C LEU A 40 -1.64 -0.91 -15.37
N LEU A 41 -2.76 -0.20 -15.49
CA LEU A 41 -4.02 -0.77 -15.98
C LEU A 41 -4.04 -0.92 -17.50
N VAL A 42 -3.57 0.10 -18.24
CA VAL A 42 -3.73 0.19 -19.69
C VAL A 42 -2.61 -0.48 -20.47
N VAL A 43 -1.34 -0.31 -20.05
CA VAL A 43 -0.19 -0.82 -20.81
C VAL A 43 -0.17 -2.35 -20.83
N PRO A 44 -0.30 -3.05 -19.70
CA PRO A 44 -0.23 -4.50 -19.68
C PRO A 44 -1.49 -5.17 -20.20
N LYS A 45 -1.36 -6.02 -21.22
CA LYS A 45 -2.49 -6.76 -21.79
C LYS A 45 -3.30 -7.54 -20.74
N HIS A 46 -2.62 -8.11 -19.73
CA HIS A 46 -3.25 -8.86 -18.63
C HIS A 46 -4.12 -8.00 -17.69
N ASN A 47 -3.93 -6.68 -17.66
CA ASN A 47 -4.66 -5.77 -16.78
C ASN A 47 -5.78 -5.01 -17.50
N ARG A 48 -5.97 -5.21 -18.82
CA ARG A 48 -7.04 -4.56 -19.60
C ARG A 48 -8.44 -5.14 -19.37
N THR A 49 -8.57 -6.13 -18.49
CA THR A 49 -9.87 -6.74 -18.17
C THR A 49 -10.62 -5.93 -17.14
N PHE A 50 -11.95 -5.83 -17.26
CA PHE A 50 -12.79 -5.09 -16.30
C PHE A 50 -12.57 -5.53 -14.84
N HIS A 51 -12.26 -6.81 -14.62
CA HIS A 51 -11.97 -7.34 -13.30
C HIS A 51 -10.73 -6.69 -12.66
N ALA A 52 -9.67 -6.42 -13.43
CA ALA A 52 -8.46 -5.75 -12.93
C ALA A 52 -8.72 -4.30 -12.49
N TRP A 53 -9.74 -3.63 -13.04
CA TRP A 53 -10.09 -2.27 -12.67
C TRP A 53 -10.71 -2.17 -11.28
N LEU A 54 -11.29 -3.27 -10.77
CA LEU A 54 -11.88 -3.30 -9.43
C LEU A 54 -10.86 -2.99 -8.32
N ILE A 55 -9.55 -3.16 -8.56
CA ILE A 55 -8.52 -2.80 -7.57
C ILE A 55 -8.53 -1.31 -7.22
N LEU A 56 -9.05 -0.45 -8.12
CA LEU A 56 -9.20 0.98 -7.87
C LEU A 56 -10.14 1.28 -6.71
N VAL A 57 -11.00 0.33 -6.31
CA VAL A 57 -11.83 0.47 -5.10
C VAL A 57 -11.00 0.80 -3.86
N LEU A 58 -9.75 0.33 -3.80
CA LEU A 58 -8.86 0.56 -2.67
C LEU A 58 -8.42 2.04 -2.55
N PRO A 59 -7.70 2.64 -3.52
CA PRO A 59 -7.35 4.05 -3.42
C PRO A 59 -8.57 4.98 -3.47
N LEU A 60 -9.65 4.59 -4.16
CA LEU A 60 -10.88 5.38 -4.20
C LEU A 60 -11.62 5.39 -2.85
N SER A 61 -11.69 4.26 -2.13
CA SER A 61 -12.35 4.22 -0.82
C SER A 61 -11.61 5.05 0.21
N VAL A 62 -10.27 5.05 0.17
CA VAL A 62 -9.43 5.86 1.04
C VAL A 62 -9.60 7.35 0.74
N SER A 63 -9.59 7.71 -0.55
CA SER A 63 -9.84 9.09 -0.98
C SER A 63 -11.25 9.55 -0.59
N ALA A 64 -12.26 8.70 -0.77
CA ALA A 64 -13.63 9.00 -0.38
C ALA A 64 -13.77 9.16 1.13
N LEU A 65 -13.14 8.28 1.92
CA LEU A 65 -13.15 8.37 3.37
C LEU A 65 -12.49 9.67 3.84
N ALA A 66 -11.34 10.04 3.27
CA ALA A 66 -10.68 11.31 3.56
C ALA A 66 -11.59 12.50 3.23
N LEU A 67 -12.27 12.49 2.08
CA LEU A 67 -13.23 13.54 1.71
C LEU A 67 -14.41 13.63 2.68
N LEU A 68 -14.91 12.49 3.17
CA LEU A 68 -16.03 12.41 4.11
C LEU A 68 -15.65 12.82 5.53
N THR A 69 -14.40 12.61 5.94
CA THR A 69 -13.94 12.98 7.29
C THR A 69 -13.47 14.42 7.39
N ARG A 70 -13.09 15.06 6.28
CA ARG A 70 -12.72 16.50 6.22
C ARG A 70 -13.67 17.44 6.98
N PRO A 71 -15.01 17.38 6.85
CA PRO A 71 -15.89 18.28 7.60
C PRO A 71 -15.95 18.00 9.10
N LEU A 72 -15.58 16.79 9.56
CA LEU A 72 -15.61 16.42 10.98
C LEU A 72 -14.43 17.01 11.75
N PHE A 73 -13.32 17.28 11.06
CA PHE A 73 -12.12 17.88 11.64
C PHE A 73 -12.06 19.35 11.25
N SER A 74 -12.70 20.22 12.05
CA SER A 74 -12.75 21.67 11.81
C SER A 74 -11.39 22.36 11.84
N VAL A 75 -10.38 21.73 12.45
CA VAL A 75 -9.00 22.21 12.54
C VAL A 75 -8.13 21.33 11.66
N ARG A 76 -7.71 21.86 10.50
CA ARG A 76 -6.67 21.22 9.69
C ARG A 76 -5.32 21.46 10.36
N THR A 77 -4.69 20.38 10.81
CA THR A 77 -3.27 20.38 11.14
C THR A 77 -2.48 19.85 9.94
N VAL A 78 -1.24 20.32 9.79
CA VAL A 78 -0.30 19.81 8.76
C VAL A 78 -0.14 18.29 8.86
N GLU A 79 -0.25 17.75 10.07
CA GLU A 79 -0.21 16.32 10.36
C GLU A 79 -1.37 15.57 9.71
N LEU A 80 -2.60 16.11 9.75
CA LEU A 80 -3.78 15.48 9.18
C LEU A 80 -3.67 15.37 7.65
N ASP A 81 -3.18 16.42 6.99
CA ASP A 81 -2.94 16.42 5.55
C ASP A 81 -1.84 15.37 5.21
N GLY A 82 -0.78 15.26 6.02
CA GLY A 82 0.25 14.23 5.87
C GLY A 82 -0.29 12.81 5.98
N VAL A 83 -1.20 12.55 6.92
CA VAL A 83 -1.85 11.24 7.09
C VAL A 83 -2.74 10.90 5.89
N GLU A 84 -3.53 11.86 5.39
CA GLU A 84 -4.37 11.66 4.20
C GLU A 84 -3.53 11.24 2.99
N VAL A 85 -2.41 11.93 2.78
CA VAL A 85 -1.48 11.68 1.68
C VAL A 85 -0.80 10.35 1.82
N PHE A 86 -0.31 10.04 3.02
CA PHE A 86 0.28 8.76 3.33
C PHE A 86 -0.69 7.62 3.04
N ALA A 87 -1.94 7.74 3.52
CA ALA A 87 -2.98 6.74 3.32
C ALA A 87 -3.30 6.54 1.82
N CYS A 88 -3.48 7.63 1.07
CA CYS A 88 -3.72 7.57 -0.37
C CYS A 88 -2.54 6.93 -1.10
N ALA A 89 -1.32 7.37 -0.80
CA ALA A 89 -0.08 6.86 -1.40
C ALA A 89 0.10 5.37 -1.13
N PHE A 90 -0.13 4.95 0.10
CA PHE A 90 -0.01 3.56 0.51
C PHE A 90 -1.08 2.67 -0.14
N ALA A 91 -2.32 3.15 -0.23
CA ALA A 91 -3.41 2.47 -0.91
C ALA A 91 -3.12 2.30 -2.42
N GLY A 92 -2.59 3.35 -3.06
CA GLY A 92 -2.15 3.31 -4.45
C GLY A 92 -0.97 2.37 -4.67
N ALA A 93 0.03 2.39 -3.78
CA ALA A 93 1.16 1.47 -3.82
C ALA A 93 0.71 0.01 -3.71
N TRP A 94 -0.20 -0.28 -2.78
CA TRP A 94 -0.74 -1.62 -2.61
C TRP A 94 -1.54 -2.06 -3.84
N ALA A 95 -2.41 -1.20 -4.38
CA ALA A 95 -3.11 -1.48 -5.64
C ALA A 95 -2.13 -1.74 -6.80
N GLY A 96 -1.07 -0.95 -6.90
CA GLY A 96 0.00 -1.09 -7.89
C GLY A 96 0.71 -2.43 -7.80
N VAL A 97 1.06 -2.88 -6.59
CA VAL A 97 1.62 -4.23 -6.34
C VAL A 97 0.68 -5.32 -6.86
N TRP A 98 -0.63 -5.16 -6.68
CA TRP A 98 -1.62 -6.12 -7.17
C TRP A 98 -1.75 -6.14 -8.69
N LEU A 99 -1.60 -4.99 -9.34
CA LEU A 99 -1.52 -4.87 -10.79
C LEU A 99 -0.22 -5.47 -11.35
N LEU A 100 0.88 -5.38 -10.59
CA LEU A 100 2.17 -5.98 -10.91
C LEU A 100 2.24 -7.50 -10.69
N GLY A 101 1.18 -8.09 -10.15
CA GLY A 101 1.11 -9.51 -9.79
C GLY A 101 1.69 -10.50 -10.82
N PRO A 102 1.36 -10.41 -12.12
CA PRO A 102 1.87 -11.33 -13.14
C PRO A 102 3.39 -11.32 -13.31
N TRP A 103 4.06 -10.17 -13.14
CA TRP A 103 5.53 -10.11 -13.21
C TRP A 103 6.17 -10.53 -11.88
N LEU A 104 5.50 -10.23 -10.76
CA LEU A 104 6.00 -10.54 -9.43
C LEU A 104 5.91 -12.02 -9.06
N SER A 105 5.04 -12.82 -9.71
CA SER A 105 4.82 -14.23 -9.37
C SER A 105 5.95 -15.17 -9.80
N HIS A 106 6.95 -14.70 -10.53
CA HIS A 106 8.03 -15.54 -11.05
C HIS A 106 9.16 -15.68 -10.01
N GLY A 107 9.19 -16.81 -9.30
CA GLY A 107 10.33 -17.22 -8.49
C GLY A 107 9.98 -17.80 -7.12
N GLY A 108 11.00 -17.93 -6.27
CA GLY A 108 10.83 -18.36 -4.88
C GLY A 108 10.11 -17.31 -4.03
N ARG A 109 9.43 -17.74 -2.97
CA ARG A 109 8.60 -16.88 -2.10
C ARG A 109 9.35 -15.66 -1.58
N VAL A 110 10.60 -15.84 -1.14
CA VAL A 110 11.45 -14.75 -0.63
C VAL A 110 11.67 -13.68 -1.71
N ARG A 111 11.93 -14.11 -2.96
CA ARG A 111 12.10 -13.21 -4.10
C ARG A 111 10.81 -12.44 -4.40
N VAL A 112 9.66 -13.13 -4.38
CA VAL A 112 8.35 -12.49 -4.59
C VAL A 112 8.08 -11.43 -3.53
N SER A 113 8.30 -11.75 -2.24
CA SER A 113 8.13 -10.79 -1.15
C SER A 113 9.09 -9.60 -1.26
N ALA A 114 10.37 -9.86 -1.59
CA ALA A 114 11.35 -8.80 -1.79
C ALA A 114 10.97 -7.86 -2.94
N LEU A 115 10.54 -8.41 -4.09
CA LEU A 115 10.08 -7.60 -5.23
C LEU A 115 8.81 -6.82 -4.91
N THR A 116 7.90 -7.40 -4.12
CA THR A 116 6.69 -6.72 -3.62
C THR A 116 7.07 -5.53 -2.74
N LEU A 117 8.04 -5.70 -1.85
CA LEU A 117 8.56 -4.63 -1.01
C LEU A 117 9.20 -3.52 -1.85
N VAL A 118 10.07 -3.88 -2.81
CA VAL A 118 10.71 -2.93 -3.73
C VAL A 118 9.65 -2.13 -4.51
N ALA A 119 8.60 -2.79 -5.00
CA ALA A 119 7.50 -2.12 -5.66
C ALA A 119 6.80 -1.14 -4.71
N MET A 120 6.45 -1.55 -3.47
CA MET A 120 5.87 -0.65 -2.47
C MET A 120 6.72 0.60 -2.26
N PHE A 121 8.04 0.45 -2.08
CA PHE A 121 8.95 1.59 -1.94
C PHE A 121 9.01 2.47 -3.18
N ALA A 122 9.04 1.88 -4.39
CA ALA A 122 9.03 2.66 -5.63
C ALA A 122 7.77 3.52 -5.75
N PHE A 123 6.59 2.97 -5.45
CA PHE A 123 5.35 3.77 -5.39
C PHE A 123 5.37 4.80 -4.27
N GLY A 124 5.94 4.48 -3.11
CA GLY A 124 6.11 5.41 -2.01
C GLY A 124 6.94 6.63 -2.41
N VAL A 125 8.07 6.42 -3.10
CA VAL A 125 8.90 7.51 -3.65
C VAL A 125 8.12 8.34 -4.66
N VAL A 126 7.38 7.71 -5.59
CA VAL A 126 6.55 8.46 -6.56
C VAL A 126 5.45 9.25 -5.86
N GLY A 127 4.78 8.67 -4.86
CA GLY A 127 3.75 9.34 -4.08
C GLY A 127 4.30 10.50 -3.26
N TYR A 128 5.46 10.31 -2.64
CA TYR A 128 6.16 11.33 -1.85
C TYR A 128 6.64 12.49 -2.72
N VAL A 129 7.41 12.22 -3.78
CA VAL A 129 7.90 13.24 -4.73
C VAL A 129 6.73 13.90 -5.45
N GLY A 130 5.69 13.12 -5.77
CA GLY A 130 4.44 13.61 -6.30
C GLY A 130 3.86 14.67 -5.38
N TYR A 131 3.55 14.31 -4.14
CA TYR A 131 2.84 15.18 -3.19
C TYR A 131 3.66 16.39 -2.72
N PHE A 132 4.86 16.14 -2.21
CA PHE A 132 5.65 17.18 -1.55
C PHE A 132 6.69 17.84 -2.47
N GLY A 133 6.92 17.29 -3.67
CA GLY A 133 8.01 17.73 -4.53
C GLY A 133 9.38 17.40 -3.92
N PHE A 134 10.38 18.23 -4.24
CA PHE A 134 11.75 18.12 -3.72
C PHE A 134 12.00 18.99 -2.47
N TRP A 135 10.95 19.61 -1.90
CA TRP A 135 11.07 20.69 -0.91
C TRP A 135 10.55 20.31 0.47
N VAL A 136 10.75 19.07 0.91
CA VAL A 136 10.32 18.61 2.25
C VAL A 136 11.33 19.01 3.30
N SER A 137 10.84 19.44 4.46
CA SER A 137 11.67 19.64 5.64
C SER A 137 12.22 18.30 6.14
N ASP A 138 13.51 18.28 6.48
CA ASP A 138 14.19 17.08 6.98
C ASP A 138 13.50 16.47 8.22
N GLU A 139 12.81 17.30 9.01
CA GLU A 139 12.06 16.91 10.21
C GLU A 139 10.90 15.93 9.93
N LEU A 140 10.24 16.05 8.76
CA LEU A 140 9.11 15.19 8.39
C LEU A 140 9.57 13.95 7.60
N LEU A 141 10.72 14.03 6.94
CA LEU A 141 11.22 12.98 6.06
C LEU A 141 11.47 11.67 6.84
N LEU A 142 12.18 11.75 7.95
CA LEU A 142 12.54 10.55 8.73
C LEU A 142 11.31 9.85 9.33
N PRO A 143 10.38 10.53 10.03
CA PRO A 143 9.16 9.89 10.53
C PRO A 143 8.32 9.26 9.42
N LEU A 144 8.09 9.98 8.31
CA LEU A 144 7.33 9.45 7.17
C LEU A 144 7.98 8.20 6.57
N PHE A 145 9.31 8.23 6.39
CA PHE A 145 10.06 7.10 5.85
C PHE A 145 10.01 5.88 6.78
N LEU A 146 10.15 6.09 8.10
CA LEU A 146 10.04 5.02 9.09
C LEU A 146 8.63 4.43 9.12
N SER A 147 7.59 5.28 9.18
CA SER A 147 6.19 4.82 9.14
C SER A 147 5.89 4.05 7.86
N TRP A 148 6.36 4.54 6.70
CA TRP A 148 6.20 3.85 5.41
C TRP A 148 6.88 2.49 5.40
N THR A 149 8.12 2.43 5.89
CA THR A 149 8.92 1.20 5.97
C THR A 149 8.25 0.17 6.86
N VAL A 150 7.85 0.56 8.06
CA VAL A 150 7.18 -0.33 9.02
C VAL A 150 5.86 -0.84 8.43
N CYS A 151 5.03 0.03 7.84
CA CYS A 151 3.76 -0.37 7.23
C CYS A 151 3.96 -1.36 6.07
N SER A 152 4.92 -1.07 5.18
CA SER A 152 5.19 -1.88 3.99
C SER A 152 5.75 -3.25 4.37
N VAL A 153 6.75 -3.29 5.25
CA VAL A 153 7.32 -4.53 5.76
C VAL A 153 6.27 -5.35 6.50
N ALA A 154 5.48 -4.71 7.38
CA ALA A 154 4.48 -5.42 8.17
C ALA A 154 3.39 -6.04 7.29
N LEU A 155 2.87 -5.29 6.33
CA LEU A 155 1.86 -5.79 5.40
C LEU A 155 2.39 -6.94 4.53
N VAL A 156 3.57 -6.76 3.92
CA VAL A 156 4.15 -7.78 3.03
C VAL A 156 4.53 -9.05 3.80
N ALA A 157 5.14 -8.92 4.98
CA ALA A 157 5.49 -10.05 5.81
C ALA A 157 4.25 -10.79 6.34
N ALA A 158 3.22 -10.07 6.80
CA ALA A 158 1.96 -10.68 7.21
C ALA A 158 1.31 -11.45 6.05
N MET A 159 1.26 -10.88 4.84
CA MET A 159 0.73 -11.58 3.66
C MET A 159 1.53 -12.82 3.28
N ALA A 160 2.86 -12.77 3.40
CA ALA A 160 3.72 -13.94 3.19
C ALA A 160 3.47 -15.04 4.24
N LEU A 161 3.27 -14.67 5.51
CA LEU A 161 2.95 -15.60 6.60
C LEU A 161 1.56 -16.21 6.44
N ILE A 162 0.54 -15.41 6.07
CA ILE A 162 -0.80 -15.91 5.72
C ILE A 162 -0.69 -16.95 4.60
N GLY A 163 0.10 -16.65 3.55
CA GLY A 163 0.37 -17.60 2.46
C GLY A 163 1.04 -18.89 2.90
N TRP A 164 1.89 -18.82 3.92
CA TRP A 164 2.50 -20.00 4.52
C TRP A 164 1.48 -20.80 5.35
N SER A 165 0.69 -20.15 6.20
CA SER A 165 -0.33 -20.81 7.02
C SER A 165 -1.42 -21.47 6.18
N CYS A 166 -1.80 -20.89 5.04
CA CYS A 166 -2.90 -21.38 4.20
C CYS A 166 -2.49 -22.47 3.17
N ARG A 167 -1.32 -23.12 3.33
CA ARG A 167 -0.74 -24.06 2.35
C ARG A 167 -1.63 -25.21 1.87
N LYS A 168 -2.67 -25.60 2.63
CA LYS A 168 -3.49 -26.79 2.31
C LYS A 168 -4.93 -26.46 1.91
N ILE A 169 -5.52 -25.42 2.50
CA ILE A 169 -6.90 -25.00 2.23
C ILE A 169 -6.87 -23.48 2.34
N CYS A 170 -7.22 -22.78 1.25
CA CYS A 170 -7.39 -21.34 1.23
C CYS A 170 -8.89 -21.04 1.19
N GLY A 171 -9.57 -21.19 2.33
CA GLY A 171 -10.97 -20.79 2.45
C GLY A 171 -11.10 -19.28 2.71
N LEU A 172 -12.24 -18.71 2.31
CA LEU A 172 -12.63 -17.34 2.66
C LEU A 172 -12.47 -17.00 4.15
N PRO A 173 -12.99 -17.81 5.11
CA PRO A 173 -12.87 -17.46 6.52
C PRO A 173 -11.41 -17.45 6.99
N GLN A 174 -10.58 -18.34 6.46
CA GLN A 174 -9.16 -18.37 6.79
C GLN A 174 -8.46 -17.11 6.26
N LEU A 175 -8.76 -16.71 5.02
CA LEU A 175 -8.18 -15.52 4.42
C LEU A 175 -8.51 -14.24 5.20
N LEU A 176 -9.71 -14.15 5.80
CA LEU A 176 -10.12 -13.00 6.61
C LEU A 176 -9.60 -13.07 8.06
N LEU A 177 -9.57 -14.25 8.68
CA LEU A 177 -9.17 -14.41 10.08
C LEU A 177 -7.65 -14.42 10.29
N TRP A 178 -6.87 -15.00 9.38
CA TRP A 178 -5.41 -15.05 9.52
C TRP A 178 -4.73 -13.67 9.60
N PRO A 179 -5.11 -12.65 8.81
CA PRO A 179 -4.57 -11.31 8.97
C PRO A 179 -4.86 -10.69 10.33
N VAL A 180 -5.99 -11.01 10.98
CA VAL A 180 -6.29 -10.54 12.35
C VAL A 180 -5.25 -11.05 13.35
N VAL A 181 -4.63 -12.21 13.09
CA VAL A 181 -3.58 -12.78 13.94
C VAL A 181 -2.20 -12.29 13.51
N TRP A 182 -1.86 -12.39 12.22
CA TRP A 182 -0.51 -12.12 11.74
C TRP A 182 -0.17 -10.64 11.66
N LEU A 183 -1.11 -9.75 11.33
CA LEU A 183 -0.81 -8.31 11.25
C LEU A 183 -0.40 -7.73 12.61
N PRO A 184 -1.13 -7.95 13.73
CA PRO A 184 -0.70 -7.45 15.04
C PRO A 184 0.66 -7.99 15.46
N LEU A 185 0.90 -9.29 15.28
CA LEU A 185 2.18 -9.91 15.65
C LEU A 185 3.36 -9.30 14.87
N VAL A 186 3.20 -9.11 13.56
CA VAL A 186 4.24 -8.53 12.72
C VAL A 186 4.40 -7.03 13.01
N CYS A 187 3.32 -6.27 13.18
CA CYS A 187 3.39 -4.85 13.55
C CYS A 187 4.10 -4.66 14.90
N LEU A 188 3.75 -5.47 15.91
CA LEU A 188 4.41 -5.45 17.21
C LEU A 188 5.90 -5.73 17.08
N SER A 189 6.27 -6.72 16.26
CA SER A 189 7.66 -7.07 16.00
C SER A 189 8.42 -5.93 15.29
N CYS A 190 7.85 -5.34 14.24
CA CYS A 190 8.48 -4.26 13.48
C CYS A 190 8.65 -2.98 14.32
N VAL A 191 7.61 -2.56 15.04
CA VAL A 191 7.69 -1.38 15.93
C VAL A 191 8.65 -1.64 17.08
N GLY A 192 8.64 -2.84 17.67
CA GLY A 192 9.56 -3.24 18.73
C GLY A 192 11.02 -3.20 18.28
N ILE A 193 11.33 -3.71 17.08
CA ILE A 193 12.68 -3.62 16.49
C ILE A 193 13.07 -2.16 16.25
N GLY A 194 12.16 -1.34 15.71
CA GLY A 194 12.41 0.08 15.49
C GLY A 194 12.75 0.83 16.78
N LEU A 195 11.96 0.62 17.84
CA LEU A 195 12.23 1.20 19.16
C LEU A 195 13.55 0.70 19.74
N ALA A 196 13.85 -0.59 19.62
CA ALA A 196 15.13 -1.14 20.09
C ALA A 196 16.33 -0.49 19.40
N ILE A 197 16.24 -0.21 18.09
CA ILE A 197 17.29 0.51 17.35
C ILE A 197 17.43 1.94 17.89
N VAL A 198 16.33 2.66 18.11
CA VAL A 198 16.36 4.02 18.66
C VAL A 198 17.02 4.03 20.05
N PHE A 199 16.64 3.11 20.95
CA PHE A 199 17.26 2.99 22.27
C PHE A 199 18.76 2.70 22.21
N VAL A 200 19.20 1.84 21.28
CA VAL A 200 20.64 1.54 21.08
C VAL A 200 21.40 2.78 20.62
N ILE A 201 20.79 3.63 19.78
CA ILE A 201 21.42 4.84 19.26
C ILE A 201 21.47 5.95 20.32
N GLU A 202 20.38 6.15 21.07
CA GLU A 202 20.29 7.23 22.07
C GLU A 202 21.03 6.91 23.38
N GLN A 203 21.43 5.65 23.60
CA GLN A 203 22.11 5.18 24.82
C GLN A 203 21.33 5.47 26.12
N ASP A 204 20.02 5.72 26.03
CA ASP A 204 19.17 6.01 27.18
C ASP A 204 18.68 4.71 27.82
N THR A 205 19.45 4.20 28.78
CA THR A 205 19.10 2.98 29.54
C THR A 205 18.07 3.24 30.63
N ASP A 206 17.79 4.50 30.98
CA ASP A 206 16.89 4.83 32.09
C ASP A 206 15.44 4.47 31.75
N VAL A 207 15.08 4.48 30.47
CA VAL A 207 13.76 4.09 29.97
C VAL A 207 13.45 2.61 30.21
N LEU A 208 14.46 1.74 30.33
CA LEU A 208 14.27 0.31 30.63
C LEU A 208 13.86 0.05 32.09
N SER A 209 14.04 1.02 32.99
CA SER A 209 13.67 0.90 34.40
C SER A 209 12.15 0.92 34.62
N GLU A 210 11.39 1.53 33.71
CA GLU A 210 9.93 1.62 33.75
C GLU A 210 9.29 0.97 32.51
N PRO A 211 9.13 -0.37 32.49
CA PRO A 211 8.65 -1.09 31.30
C PRO A 211 7.25 -0.66 30.84
N SER A 212 6.40 -0.16 31.74
CA SER A 212 5.08 0.36 31.40
C SER A 212 5.14 1.57 30.45
N ARG A 213 6.16 2.43 30.57
CA ARG A 213 6.34 3.60 29.70
C ARG A 213 6.63 3.21 28.25
N VAL A 214 7.19 2.03 28.01
CA VAL A 214 7.52 1.54 26.66
C VAL A 214 6.44 0.59 26.14
N LEU A 215 5.97 -0.34 26.97
CA LEU A 215 5.05 -1.40 26.54
C LEU A 215 3.66 -0.86 26.16
N ILE A 216 3.14 0.14 26.89
CA ILE A 216 1.83 0.73 26.61
C ILE A 216 1.82 1.44 25.24
N PRO A 217 2.72 2.40 24.93
CA PRO A 217 2.72 3.03 23.61
C PRO A 217 3.08 2.05 22.50
N LEU A 218 4.00 1.10 22.74
CA LEU A 218 4.31 0.05 21.76
C LEU A 218 3.06 -0.75 21.39
N ALA A 219 2.29 -1.20 22.39
CA ALA A 219 1.05 -1.93 22.16
C ALA A 219 -0.02 -1.06 21.47
N ALA A 220 -0.19 0.19 21.90
CA ALA A 220 -1.15 1.12 21.31
C ALA A 220 -0.83 1.43 19.83
N ILE A 221 0.43 1.75 19.52
CA ILE A 221 0.89 2.07 18.17
C ILE A 221 0.79 0.84 17.27
N SER A 222 1.30 -0.31 17.72
CA SER A 222 1.26 -1.54 16.91
C SER A 222 -0.17 -2.04 16.65
N THR A 223 -1.06 -1.93 17.63
CA THR A 223 -2.49 -2.28 17.46
C THR A 223 -3.17 -1.33 16.49
N SER A 224 -2.97 -0.01 16.65
CA SER A 224 -3.55 1.00 15.75
C SER A 224 -3.07 0.81 14.31
N LEU A 225 -1.78 0.54 14.14
CA LEU A 225 -1.17 0.25 12.84
C LEU A 225 -1.75 -1.03 12.22
N ALA A 226 -1.85 -2.11 13.01
CA ALA A 226 -2.41 -3.37 12.55
C ALA A 226 -3.88 -3.23 12.12
N CYS A 227 -4.69 -2.48 12.88
CA CYS A 227 -6.07 -2.15 12.53
C CYS A 227 -6.13 -1.37 11.22
N GLY A 228 -5.31 -0.32 11.06
CA GLY A 228 -5.23 0.45 9.82
C GLY A 228 -4.87 -0.43 8.62
N LEU A 229 -3.77 -1.19 8.71
CA LEU A 229 -3.33 -2.09 7.65
C LEU A 229 -4.35 -3.18 7.33
N TYR A 230 -5.06 -3.69 8.33
CA TYR A 230 -6.15 -4.65 8.11
C TYR A 230 -7.27 -4.02 7.28
N VAL A 231 -7.71 -2.81 7.63
CA VAL A 231 -8.73 -2.07 6.87
C VAL A 231 -8.27 -1.79 5.45
N PHE A 232 -7.01 -1.39 5.23
CA PHE A 232 -6.44 -1.22 3.88
C PHE A 232 -6.39 -2.53 3.09
N ASN A 233 -6.10 -3.66 3.74
CA ASN A 233 -6.00 -4.93 3.06
C ASN A 233 -7.36 -5.59 2.80
N LEU A 234 -8.40 -5.19 3.52
CA LEU A 234 -9.72 -5.80 3.47
C LEU A 234 -10.36 -5.78 2.07
N PRO A 235 -10.37 -4.67 1.30
CA PRO A 235 -10.89 -4.67 -0.07
C PRO A 235 -10.19 -5.70 -0.97
N VAL A 236 -8.88 -5.85 -0.82
CA VAL A 236 -8.09 -6.81 -1.58
C VAL A 236 -8.46 -8.25 -1.20
N MET A 237 -8.65 -8.53 0.08
CA MET A 237 -9.07 -9.85 0.57
C MET A 237 -10.49 -10.20 0.11
N LEU A 238 -11.40 -9.22 0.09
CA LEU A 238 -12.74 -9.41 -0.46
C LEU A 238 -12.68 -9.63 -1.98
N LEU A 239 -11.85 -8.90 -2.71
CA LEU A 239 -11.67 -9.10 -4.15
C LEU A 239 -11.10 -10.49 -4.45
N SER A 240 -10.09 -10.96 -3.71
CA SER A 240 -9.53 -12.29 -3.92
C SER A 240 -10.47 -13.42 -3.51
N ALA A 241 -11.45 -13.14 -2.65
CA ALA A 241 -12.50 -14.09 -2.30
C ALA A 241 -13.65 -14.16 -3.32
N LEU A 242 -14.07 -13.01 -3.84
CA LEU A 242 -15.27 -12.88 -4.67
C LEU A 242 -14.97 -13.00 -6.17
N ASN A 243 -13.71 -12.85 -6.57
CA ASN A 243 -13.33 -12.74 -7.97
C ASN A 243 -12.19 -13.72 -8.34
N PRO A 244 -12.44 -14.69 -9.24
CA PRO A 244 -11.46 -15.70 -9.63
C PRO A 244 -10.13 -15.11 -10.12
N CYS A 245 -10.15 -13.92 -10.75
CA CYS A 245 -8.94 -13.27 -11.25
C CYS A 245 -8.00 -12.88 -10.10
N TYR A 246 -8.53 -12.32 -9.01
CA TYR A 246 -7.73 -11.94 -7.84
C TYR A 246 -7.37 -13.15 -6.99
N GLU A 247 -8.24 -14.16 -6.94
CA GLU A 247 -7.95 -15.42 -6.30
C GLU A 247 -6.69 -16.07 -6.90
N GLN A 248 -6.63 -16.17 -8.24
CA GLN A 248 -5.47 -16.70 -8.95
C GLN A 248 -4.21 -15.88 -8.67
N ARG A 249 -4.31 -14.54 -8.69
CA ARG A 249 -3.20 -13.64 -8.36
C ARG A 249 -2.70 -13.84 -6.92
N PHE A 250 -3.61 -13.98 -5.95
CA PHE A 250 -3.26 -14.24 -4.55
C PHE A 250 -2.56 -15.60 -4.41
N ARG A 251 -3.15 -16.67 -4.95
CA ARG A 251 -2.60 -18.02 -4.89
C ARG A 251 -1.22 -18.09 -5.55
N SER A 252 -1.04 -17.48 -6.72
CA SER A 252 0.25 -17.47 -7.43
C SER A 252 1.40 -16.85 -6.61
N ARG A 253 1.09 -15.86 -5.76
CA ARG A 253 2.11 -15.13 -4.97
C ARG A 253 2.37 -15.78 -3.62
N TYR A 254 1.31 -16.11 -2.89
CA TYR A 254 1.41 -16.45 -1.47
C TYR A 254 1.18 -17.94 -1.20
N CYS A 255 0.41 -18.62 -2.05
CA CYS A 255 0.09 -20.05 -1.91
C CYS A 255 0.39 -20.85 -3.19
N PRO A 256 1.64 -20.86 -3.70
CA PRO A 256 1.95 -21.65 -4.88
C PRO A 256 1.74 -23.13 -4.53
N SER A 257 0.77 -23.77 -5.19
CA SER A 257 0.59 -25.21 -5.11
C SER A 257 1.83 -25.90 -5.69
N ALA A 258 2.28 -26.98 -5.06
CA ALA A 258 3.43 -27.76 -5.54
C ALA A 258 3.23 -28.26 -6.98
N GLU A 259 1.97 -28.45 -7.40
CA GLU A 259 1.58 -28.80 -8.77
C GLU A 259 1.92 -27.68 -9.78
N SER A 260 1.70 -26.41 -9.40
CA SER A 260 1.90 -25.25 -10.27
C SER A 260 3.37 -24.91 -10.49
N GLN A 261 4.27 -25.37 -9.61
CA GLN A 261 5.72 -25.25 -9.82
C GLN A 261 6.29 -26.36 -10.70
N ARG A 262 5.54 -27.45 -10.92
CA ARG A 262 5.97 -28.59 -11.74
C ARG A 262 5.51 -28.52 -13.19
N THR A 263 4.67 -27.56 -13.57
CA THR A 263 4.35 -27.34 -14.98
C THR A 263 5.42 -26.41 -15.56
N PRO A 264 6.47 -26.92 -16.23
CA PRO A 264 7.26 -26.07 -17.10
C PRO A 264 6.31 -25.44 -18.12
N ALA A 265 6.62 -24.20 -18.52
CA ALA A 265 5.91 -23.45 -19.55
C ALA A 265 5.39 -24.41 -20.62
N VAL A 266 4.07 -24.44 -20.79
CA VAL A 266 3.43 -25.17 -21.89
C VAL A 266 4.28 -24.86 -23.13
N PRO A 267 4.95 -25.86 -23.74
CA PRO A 267 5.73 -25.59 -24.93
C PRO A 267 4.79 -24.90 -25.92
N PRO A 268 5.29 -23.89 -26.67
CA PRO A 268 4.46 -23.15 -27.60
C PRO A 268 3.65 -24.16 -28.41
N PRO A 269 2.36 -23.86 -28.70
CA PRO A 269 1.51 -24.79 -29.43
C PRO A 269 2.32 -25.30 -30.59
N VAL A 270 2.59 -26.61 -30.59
CA VAL A 270 3.19 -27.27 -31.74
C VAL A 270 2.23 -26.89 -32.84
N VAL A 271 2.65 -25.98 -33.71
CA VAL A 271 1.94 -25.67 -34.94
C VAL A 271 1.92 -27.01 -35.63
N GLN A 272 0.82 -27.75 -35.47
CA GLN A 272 0.53 -28.87 -36.32
C GLN A 272 0.40 -28.24 -37.69
N ASN A 273 1.52 -28.24 -38.42
CA ASN A 273 1.54 -27.99 -39.84
C ASN A 273 0.61 -29.04 -40.42
N HIS A 274 -0.66 -28.66 -40.59
CA HIS A 274 -1.58 -29.29 -41.50
C HIS A 274 -0.96 -29.09 -42.88
N THR A 275 -0.03 -29.98 -43.23
CA THR A 275 0.40 -30.18 -44.60
C THR A 275 -0.71 -30.99 -45.24
N ASP A 276 -1.78 -30.29 -45.57
CA ASP A 276 -2.76 -30.77 -46.53
C ASP A 276 -2.00 -30.95 -47.84
N ASN A 277 -1.73 -32.22 -48.13
CA ASN A 277 -1.08 -32.68 -49.34
C ASN A 277 -2.12 -32.56 -50.47
N PRO A 278 -2.03 -31.61 -51.41
CA PRO A 278 -3.04 -31.43 -52.46
C PRO A 278 -2.77 -32.31 -53.68
N PHE A 279 -1.73 -33.15 -53.67
CA PHE A 279 -1.36 -33.97 -54.82
C PHE A 279 -1.46 -35.45 -54.47
N GLY A 280 -2.70 -35.94 -54.47
CA GLY A 280 -2.96 -37.30 -54.92
C GLY A 280 -2.99 -37.30 -56.44
N PHE A 281 -1.87 -37.68 -57.06
CA PHE A 281 -1.75 -38.35 -58.37
C PHE A 281 -0.38 -39.01 -58.46
#